data_AF-A0A136JL29-F1
#
_entry.id   AF-A0A136JL29-F1
#
_cell.length_a   1.000
_cell.length_b   1.000
_cell.length_c   1.000
_cell.angle_alpha   90.00
_cell.angle_beta   90.00
_cell.angle_gamma   90.00
#
_symmetry.space_group_name_H-M   'P 1'
#
loop_
_entity.id
_entity.type
_entity.pdbx_description
1 polymer ?
#
loop_
_entity_poly.entity_id
_entity_poly.type
_entity_poly.pdbx_seq_one_letter_code
_entity_poly.pdbx_strand_id
1 'polypeptide(L)'
;MATHTTFKLNDYTSNESLLFTEEVGTLVFQSALMKYLASESEEVTREFETYINLQVGSEKFIENLCEKYPAFGEILNEEMVAFMSEFKILAE
;
A
#
# COMPACT_ATOMS: atom_id res chain seq x y z
N MET A 1 10.69 -20.14 -11.59
CA MET A 1 10.74 -18.94 -12.45
C MET A 1 9.71 -17.97 -11.90
N ALA A 2 10.15 -16.88 -11.24
CA ALA A 2 9.25 -15.90 -10.65
C ALA A 2 8.71 -14.99 -11.77
N THR A 3 7.39 -14.99 -11.96
CA THR A 3 6.73 -14.04 -12.85
C THR A 3 6.74 -12.67 -12.19
N HIS A 4 7.70 -11.83 -12.57
CA HIS A 4 7.61 -10.39 -12.37
C HIS A 4 6.38 -9.89 -13.14
N THR A 5 5.30 -9.65 -12.40
CA THR A 5 4.09 -9.09 -12.98
C THR A 5 4.28 -7.58 -13.08
N THR A 6 4.87 -7.12 -14.18
CA THR A 6 4.94 -5.71 -14.53
C THR A 6 3.61 -5.31 -15.18
N PHE A 7 2.75 -4.61 -14.44
CA PHE A 7 1.47 -4.13 -14.94
C PHE A 7 1.65 -2.88 -15.80
N LYS A 8 1.20 -2.94 -17.06
CA LYS A 8 1.05 -1.77 -17.94
C LYS A 8 -0.43 -1.46 -18.10
N LEU A 9 -0.93 -0.48 -17.34
CA LEU A 9 -2.23 0.15 -17.59
C LEU A 9 -2.09 1.03 -18.84
N ASN A 10 -2.47 0.49 -19.99
CA ASN A 10 -2.55 1.23 -21.25
C ASN A 10 -3.99 1.75 -21.38
N ASP A 11 -4.15 3.04 -21.73
CA ASP A 11 -5.40 3.75 -22.09
C ASP A 11 -6.09 4.67 -21.05
N TYR A 12 -5.30 5.34 -20.21
CA TYR A 12 -5.69 6.67 -19.71
C TYR A 12 -4.58 7.66 -20.07
N THR A 13 -4.98 8.85 -20.54
CA THR A 13 -4.10 10.01 -20.76
C THR A 13 -3.10 10.10 -19.62
N SER A 14 -1.78 10.02 -19.90
CA SER A 14 -0.75 9.63 -18.91
C SER A 14 -0.81 10.34 -17.56
N ASN A 15 -1.33 11.56 -17.48
CA ASN A 15 -1.49 12.29 -16.22
C ASN A 15 -2.71 11.83 -15.38
N GLU A 16 -3.84 11.50 -16.00
CA GLU A 16 -5.03 11.04 -15.26
C GLU A 16 -4.84 9.63 -14.70
N SER A 17 -4.14 8.75 -15.43
CA SER A 17 -3.77 7.43 -14.90
C SER A 17 -2.76 7.51 -13.75
N LEU A 18 -1.80 8.44 -13.83
CA LEU A 18 -0.85 8.70 -12.75
C LEU A 18 -1.56 9.20 -11.48
N LEU A 19 -2.41 10.22 -11.62
CA LEU A 19 -3.19 10.77 -10.50
C LEU A 19 -4.10 9.71 -9.89
N PHE A 20 -4.79 8.92 -10.72
CA PHE A 20 -5.62 7.81 -10.25
C PHE A 20 -4.78 6.76 -9.50
N THR A 21 -3.59 6.42 -9.99
CA THR A 21 -2.69 5.46 -9.33
C THR A 21 -2.18 5.99 -7.99
N GLU A 22 -1.88 7.28 -7.89
CA GLU A 22 -1.46 7.93 -6.64
C GLU A 22 -2.59 8.01 -5.60
N GLU A 23 -3.81 8.36 -6.03
CA GLU A 23 -4.99 8.41 -5.16
C GLU A 23 -5.35 7.02 -4.65
N VAL A 24 -5.37 6.02 -5.53
CA VAL A 24 -5.61 4.62 -5.16
C VAL A 24 -4.53 4.10 -4.22
N GLY A 25 -3.26 4.33 -4.53
CA GLY A 25 -2.15 3.93 -3.68
C GLY A 25 -2.26 4.56 -2.28
N THR A 26 -2.66 5.83 -2.21
CA THR A 26 -2.90 6.53 -0.94
C THR A 26 -4.03 5.91 -0.14
N LEU A 27 -5.17 5.61 -0.77
CA LEU A 27 -6.32 5.01 -0.09
C LEU A 27 -6.00 3.62 0.45
N VAL A 28 -5.35 2.78 -0.36
CA VAL A 28 -4.95 1.44 0.06
C VAL A 28 -3.96 1.50 1.23
N PHE A 29 -2.97 2.39 1.16
CA PHE A 29 -2.02 2.60 2.24
C PHE A 29 -2.70 3.07 3.54
N GLN A 30 -3.62 4.03 3.45
CA GLN A 30 -4.38 4.52 4.61
C GLN A 30 -5.26 3.44 5.22
N SER A 31 -5.92 2.61 4.40
CA SER A 31 -6.71 1.49 4.88
C SER A 31 -5.84 0.47 5.64
N ALA A 32 -4.70 0.09 5.05
CA ALA A 32 -3.76 -0.83 5.66
C ALA A 32 -3.19 -0.29 6.98
N LEU A 33 -2.87 1.00 7.01
CA LEU A 33 -2.42 1.71 8.21
C LEU A 33 -3.47 1.63 9.33
N MET A 34 -4.72 1.96 9.03
CA MET A 34 -5.80 1.91 10.03
C MET A 34 -6.01 0.49 10.58
N LYS A 35 -5.97 -0.53 9.72
CA LYS A 35 -6.13 -1.94 10.14
C LYS A 35 -4.99 -2.40 11.04
N TYR A 36 -3.75 -2.10 10.66
CA TYR A 36 -2.57 -2.47 11.43
C TYR A 36 -2.56 -1.78 12.81
N LEU A 37 -2.77 -0.46 12.85
CA LEU A 37 -2.78 0.28 14.12
C LEU A 37 -3.92 -0.13 15.06
N ALA A 38 -5.04 -0.60 14.50
CA ALA A 38 -6.15 -1.11 15.30
C ALA A 38 -5.90 -2.49 15.90
N SER A 39 -5.03 -3.31 15.31
CA SER A 39 -4.69 -4.65 15.82
C SER A 39 -3.52 -4.67 16.81
N GLU A 40 -2.68 -3.63 16.78
CA GLU A 40 -1.46 -3.55 17.58
C GLU A 40 -1.65 -2.87 18.94
N SER A 41 -0.69 -3.10 19.84
CA SER A 41 -0.65 -2.41 21.13
C SER A 41 -0.24 -0.94 20.98
N GLU A 42 -0.56 -0.11 21.97
CA GLU A 42 -0.18 1.31 21.95
C GLU A 42 1.35 1.51 21.88
N GLU A 43 2.12 0.62 22.50
CA GLU A 43 3.58 0.62 22.45
C GLU A 43 4.10 0.35 21.03
N VAL A 44 3.59 -0.70 20.38
CA VAL A 44 3.97 -1.06 19.00
C VAL A 44 3.54 0.04 18.02
N THR A 45 2.34 0.60 18.20
CA THR A 45 1.84 1.73 17.41
C THR A 45 2.78 2.93 17.48
N ARG A 46 3.24 3.31 18.68
CA ARG A 46 4.19 4.43 18.83
C ARG A 46 5.54 4.15 18.16
N GLU A 47 6.05 2.93 18.29
CA GLU A 47 7.30 2.53 17.61
C GLU A 47 7.17 2.56 16.09
N PHE A 48 6.03 2.11 15.60
CA PHE A 48 5.68 2.12 14.19
C PHE A 48 5.58 3.53 13.62
N GLU A 49 4.84 4.42 14.28
CA GLU A 49 4.73 5.85 13.89
C GLU A 49 6.10 6.54 13.92
N THR A 50 6.91 6.27 14.94
CA THR A 50 8.28 6.81 15.04
C THR A 50 9.12 6.35 13.86
N TYR A 51 9.05 5.06 13.51
CA TYR A 51 9.77 4.52 12.38
C TYR A 51 9.33 5.14 11.05
N ILE A 52 8.02 5.32 10.84
CA ILE A 52 7.50 5.99 9.65
C ILE A 52 8.07 7.40 9.54
N ASN A 53 7.99 8.19 10.61
CA ASN A 53 8.49 9.57 10.62
C ASN A 53 10.00 9.67 10.33
N LEU A 54 10.78 8.65 10.70
CA LEU A 54 12.22 8.60 10.42
C LEU A 54 12.55 8.17 8.99
N GLN A 55 11.67 7.41 8.34
CA GLN A 55 11.89 6.86 6.99
C GLN A 55 11.13 7.60 5.90
N VAL A 56 10.27 8.55 6.27
CA VAL A 56 9.58 9.45 5.34
C VAL A 56 10.60 10.15 4.43
N GLY A 57 10.43 10.00 3.12
CA GLY A 57 11.33 10.55 2.10
C GLY A 57 12.40 9.59 1.59
N SER A 58 12.51 8.38 2.14
CA SER A 58 13.33 7.31 1.55
C SER A 58 12.67 6.77 0.28
N GLU A 59 13.43 6.61 -0.81
CA GLU A 59 12.94 5.98 -2.06
C GLU A 59 12.42 4.55 -1.84
N LYS A 60 12.91 3.88 -0.79
CA LYS A 60 12.52 2.51 -0.41
C LYS A 60 11.61 2.46 0.81
N PHE A 61 10.90 3.54 1.10
CA PHE A 61 10.06 3.65 2.30
C PHE A 61 9.14 2.45 2.50
N ILE A 62 8.34 2.09 1.49
CA ILE A 62 7.37 0.99 1.57
C ILE A 62 8.07 -0.37 1.69
N GLU A 63 9.16 -0.61 0.94
CA GLU A 63 9.94 -1.85 1.02
C GLU A 63 10.51 -2.04 2.44
N ASN A 64 11.19 -1.01 2.96
CA ASN A 64 11.77 -1.03 4.29
C ASN A 64 10.70 -1.19 5.39
N LEU A 65 9.53 -0.57 5.21
CA LEU A 65 8.41 -0.67 6.13
C LEU A 65 7.85 -2.09 6.17
N CYS A 66 7.69 -2.74 5.01
CA CYS A 66 7.22 -4.13 4.92
C CYS A 66 8.26 -5.13 5.42
N GLU A 67 9.56 -4.87 5.22
CA GLU A 67 10.62 -5.71 5.78
C GLU A 67 10.65 -5.65 7.32
N LYS A 68 10.49 -4.45 7.89
CA LYS A 68 10.51 -4.26 9.34
C LYS A 68 9.22 -4.71 10.01
N TYR A 69 8.09 -4.52 9.35
CA TYR A 69 6.76 -4.88 9.85
C TYR A 69 6.06 -5.81 8.84
N PRO A 70 6.40 -7.11 8.83
CA PRO A 70 5.84 -8.07 7.87
C PRO A 70 4.30 -8.14 7.92
N ALA A 71 3.72 -8.06 9.12
CA ALA A 71 2.26 -8.07 9.31
C ALA A 71 1.59 -6.86 8.62
N PHE A 72 2.23 -5.68 8.65
CA PHE A 72 1.75 -4.53 7.88
C PHE A 72 1.84 -4.80 6.36
N GLY A 73 2.92 -5.44 5.90
CA GLY A 73 3.07 -5.83 4.49
C GLY A 73 1.99 -6.82 4.02
N GLU A 74 1.61 -7.78 4.87
CA GLU A 74 0.51 -8.71 4.60
C GLU A 74 -0.82 -7.97 4.46
N ILE A 75 -1.15 -7.08 5.41
CA ILE A 75 -2.36 -6.26 5.36
C ILE A 75 -2.37 -5.38 4.11
N LEU A 76 -1.25 -4.73 3.78
CA LEU A 76 -1.16 -3.87 2.60
C LEU A 76 -1.42 -4.65 1.30
N ASN A 77 -0.91 -5.88 1.21
CA ASN A 77 -1.16 -6.75 0.07
C ASN A 77 -2.63 -7.22 0.01
N GLU A 78 -3.24 -7.54 1.16
CA GLU A 78 -4.66 -7.86 1.23
C GLU A 78 -5.54 -6.70 0.78
N GLU A 79 -5.26 -5.47 1.24
CA GLU A 79 -5.98 -4.28 0.81
C GLU A 79 -5.84 -4.01 -0.68
N MET A 80 -4.62 -4.17 -1.24
CA MET A 80 -4.38 -4.05 -2.68
C MET A 80 -5.21 -5.06 -3.49
N VAL A 81 -5.26 -6.32 -3.05
CA VAL A 81 -6.03 -7.38 -3.73
C VAL A 81 -7.54 -7.14 -3.61
N ALA A 82 -8.01 -6.72 -2.43
CA ALA A 82 -9.42 -6.39 -2.19
C ALA A 82 -9.86 -5.24 -3.12
N PHE A 83 -9.08 -4.16 -3.15
CA PHE A 83 -9.34 -3.00 -4.00
C PHE A 83 -9.40 -3.39 -5.49
N MET A 84 -8.42 -4.17 -5.97
CA MET A 84 -8.38 -4.61 -7.37
C MET A 84 -9.54 -5.54 -7.73
N SER A 85 -10.00 -6.36 -6.78
CA SER A 85 -11.14 -7.25 -6.98
C SER A 85 -12.45 -6.46 -7.10
N GLU A 86 -12.65 -5.46 -6.26
CA GLU A 86 -13.80 -4.54 -6.36
C GLU A 86 -13.77 -3.72 -7.65
N PHE A 87 -12.58 -3.26 -8.06
CA PHE A 87 -12.43 -2.52 -9.31
C PHE A 87 -12.75 -3.37 -10.54
N LYS A 88 -12.37 -4.66 -10.53
CA LYS A 88 -12.68 -5.59 -11.62
C LYS A 88 -14.19 -5.82 -11.76
N ILE A 89 -14.93 -5.85 -10.66
CA ILE A 89 -16.39 -6.01 -10.65
C ILE A 89 -17.10 -4.77 -11.21
N LEU A 90 -16.52 -3.57 -11.05
CA LEU A 90 -17.09 -2.32 -11.57
C LEU A 90 -16.78 -2.06 -13.06
N ALA A 91 -15.84 -2.83 -13.64
CA ALA A 91 -15.43 -2.72 -15.03
C ALA A 91 -16.11 -3.72 -15.98
N GLU A 92 -16.92 -4.65 -15.44
CA GLU A 92 -17.80 -5.58 -16.17
C GLU A 92 -19.24 -5.05 -16.24
#